data_AF-A0AA37SM92-F1
#
_entry.id   AF-A0AA37SM92-F1
#
_cell.length_a   1.000
_cell.length_b   1.000
_cell.length_c   1.000
_cell.angle_alpha   90.00
_cell.angle_beta   90.00
_cell.angle_gamma   90.00
#
_symmetry.space_group_name_H-M   'P 1'
#
loop_
_entity.id
_entity.type
_entity.pdbx_description
1 polymer ?
#
loop_
_entity_poly.entity_id
_entity_poly.type
_entity_poly.pdbx_seq_one_letter_code
_entity_poly.pdbx_strand_id
1 'polypeptide(L)'
;MHSKLIEAVLLDLKDRPDGPYLIPGLNTSKDGVRGTVFGRSFSTMKTRLELPAEITFHSFRHSVSTQLRNASADIPEIWIDRLLGHEATHKSQGTSTYLRGIIAANLRQTVEAISYPNGILRKGWS
;
A
#
# COMPACT_ATOMS: atom_id res chain seq x y z
N MET A 1 0.24 0.34 8.10
CA MET A 1 1.43 0.25 7.22
C MET A 1 2.27 -0.92 7.67
N HIS A 2 2.92 -1.62 6.74
CA HIS A 2 3.76 -2.77 7.05
C HIS A 2 5.06 -2.36 7.74
N SER A 3 5.45 -3.09 8.79
CA SER A 3 6.72 -2.96 9.53
C SER A 3 7.95 -2.79 8.63
N LYS A 4 8.12 -3.65 7.61
CA LYS A 4 9.25 -3.61 6.68
C LYS A 4 9.34 -2.31 5.88
N LEU A 5 8.21 -1.73 5.50
CA LEU A 5 8.19 -0.43 4.82
C LEU A 5 8.54 0.72 5.78
N ILE A 6 8.09 0.59 7.04
CA ILE A 6 8.42 1.55 8.08
C ILE A 6 9.94 1.58 8.29
N GLU A 7 10.54 0.41 8.53
CA GLU A 7 11.98 0.24 8.75
C GLU A 7 12.82 0.70 7.56
N ALA A 8 12.43 0.35 6.34
CA ALA A 8 13.27 0.57 5.16
C ALA A 8 13.15 1.98 4.56
N VAL A 9 12.01 2.65 4.70
CA VAL A 9 11.70 3.88 3.95
C VAL A 9 11.14 4.98 4.85
N LEU A 10 10.18 4.66 5.71
CA LEU A 10 9.46 5.70 6.46
C LEU A 10 10.34 6.40 7.49
N LEU A 11 11.21 5.66 8.19
CA LEU A 11 12.12 6.23 9.18
C LEU A 11 13.09 7.21 8.51
N ASP A 12 13.66 6.85 7.35
CA ASP A 12 14.54 7.74 6.57
C ASP A 12 13.83 9.01 6.07
N LEU A 13 12.57 8.88 5.62
CA LEU A 13 11.79 10.02 5.14
C LEU A 13 11.34 10.96 6.26
N LYS A 14 11.04 10.42 7.45
CA LYS A 14 10.65 11.21 8.62
C LYS A 14 11.74 12.20 9.02
N ASP A 15 13.00 11.79 8.93
CA ASP A 15 14.14 12.58 9.35
C ASP A 15 14.62 13.57 8.27
N ARG A 16 13.95 13.61 7.10
CA ARG A 16 14.17 14.56 6.00
C ARG A 16 12.88 15.31 5.63
N PRO A 17 12.28 16.05 6.57
CA PRO A 17 11.06 16.78 6.27
C PRO A 17 11.33 17.89 5.25
N ASP A 18 10.63 17.85 4.13
CA ASP A 18 10.58 18.92 3.14
C ASP A 18 9.12 19.21 2.78
N GLY A 19 8.54 20.18 3.51
CA GLY A 19 7.15 20.59 3.39
C GLY A 19 6.15 19.69 4.14
N PRO A 20 4.83 19.84 3.87
CA PRO A 20 3.76 19.15 4.62
C PRO A 20 3.57 17.68 4.20
N TYR A 21 4.47 17.12 3.40
CA TYR A 21 4.26 15.85 2.74
C TYR A 21 5.36 14.84 3.06
N LEU A 22 4.96 13.58 3.21
CA LEU A 22 5.87 12.49 3.57
C LEU A 22 6.91 12.18 2.47
N ILE A 23 6.50 12.27 1.19
CA ILE A 23 7.41 12.11 0.05
C ILE A 23 7.60 13.49 -0.57
N PRO A 24 8.76 14.12 -0.33
CA PRO A 24 9.07 15.43 -0.90
C PRO A 24 9.36 15.33 -2.39
N GLY A 25 9.27 16.45 -3.11
CA GLY A 25 9.62 16.52 -4.54
C GLY A 25 8.64 15.84 -5.53
N LEU A 26 7.53 15.26 -5.09
CA LEU A 26 6.51 14.78 -6.03
C LEU A 26 5.79 15.96 -6.69
N ASN A 27 5.94 16.05 -8.01
CA ASN A 27 5.22 17.01 -8.84
C ASN A 27 3.70 16.83 -8.71
N THR A 28 3.01 17.95 -8.59
CA THR A 28 1.55 18.00 -8.58
C THR A 28 1.04 17.97 -10.02
N SER A 29 -0.02 17.20 -10.31
CA SER A 29 -0.71 17.34 -11.60
C SER A 29 -1.33 18.73 -11.74
N LYS A 30 -1.77 19.07 -12.96
CA LYS A 30 -2.52 20.31 -13.22
C LYS A 30 -3.77 20.45 -12.33
N ASP A 31 -4.33 19.31 -11.91
CA ASP A 31 -5.53 19.23 -11.06
C ASP A 31 -5.23 19.14 -9.56
N GLY A 32 -3.98 19.40 -9.14
CA GLY A 32 -3.61 19.31 -7.72
C GLY A 32 -3.32 17.89 -7.23
N VAL A 33 -3.34 16.87 -8.10
CA VAL A 33 -3.22 15.46 -7.71
C VAL A 33 -1.76 14.99 -7.80
N ARG A 34 -1.15 14.73 -6.64
CA ARG A 34 0.23 14.20 -6.53
C ARG A 34 0.34 12.69 -6.79
N GLY A 35 -0.80 11.99 -6.82
CA GLY A 35 -0.87 10.54 -7.06
C GLY A 35 -0.46 10.09 -8.47
N THR A 36 -0.57 10.99 -9.45
CA THR A 36 -0.28 10.69 -10.87
C THR A 36 1.18 10.29 -11.10
N VAL A 37 2.11 10.82 -10.30
CA VAL A 37 3.53 10.50 -10.37
C VAL A 37 3.78 9.03 -10.06
N PHE A 38 3.11 8.45 -9.06
CA PHE A 38 3.27 7.04 -8.72
C PHE A 38 2.83 6.11 -9.85
N GLY A 39 1.74 6.45 -10.56
CA GLY A 39 1.30 5.69 -11.73
C GLY A 39 2.35 5.69 -12.84
N ARG A 40 3.01 6.83 -13.09
CA ARG A 40 4.11 6.93 -14.07
C ARG A 40 5.34 6.15 -13.61
N SER A 41 5.77 6.32 -12.36
CA SER A 41 6.91 5.60 -11.78
C SER A 41 6.69 4.09 -11.83
N PHE A 42 5.48 3.62 -11.55
CA PHE A 42 5.10 2.22 -11.69
C PHE A 42 5.20 1.75 -13.15
N SER A 43 4.67 2.52 -14.11
CA SER A 43 4.81 2.19 -15.54
C SER A 43 6.26 2.09 -15.98
N THR A 44 7.12 3.04 -15.59
CA THR A 44 8.56 3.00 -15.88
C THR A 44 9.23 1.78 -15.26
N MET A 45 8.90 1.45 -14.00
CA MET A 45 9.42 0.27 -13.33
C MET A 45 9.04 -1.02 -14.07
N LYS A 46 7.78 -1.16 -14.50
CA LYS A 46 7.34 -2.32 -15.29
C LYS A 46 8.14 -2.50 -16.57
N THR A 47 8.33 -1.41 -17.32
CA THR A 47 9.09 -1.44 -18.58
C THR A 47 10.53 -1.88 -18.33
N ARG A 48 11.17 -1.41 -17.24
CA ARG A 48 12.53 -1.83 -16.86
C ARG A 48 12.63 -3.29 -16.47
N LEU A 49 11.57 -3.87 -15.92
CA LEU A 49 11.48 -5.28 -15.55
C LEU A 49 10.93 -6.17 -16.69
N GLU A 50 10.80 -5.61 -17.90
CA GLU A 50 10.30 -6.32 -19.09
C GLU A 50 8.92 -6.97 -18.87
N LEU A 51 8.11 -6.37 -18.00
CA LEU A 51 6.77 -6.86 -17.69
C LEU A 51 5.77 -6.46 -18.80
N PRO A 52 4.77 -7.32 -19.09
CA PRO A 52 3.75 -7.04 -20.10
C PRO A 52 2.99 -5.72 -19.84
N ALA A 53 2.59 -5.05 -20.91
CA ALA A 53 1.93 -3.75 -20.85
C ALA A 53 0.56 -3.82 -20.14
N GLU A 54 -0.09 -4.97 -20.20
CA GLU A 54 -1.40 -5.30 -19.61
C GLU A 54 -1.35 -5.30 -18.08
N ILE A 55 -0.17 -5.44 -17.46
CA ILE A 55 -0.03 -5.34 -16.01
C ILE A 55 -0.22 -3.89 -15.62
N THR A 56 -1.34 -3.53 -15.00
CA THR A 56 -1.59 -2.16 -14.53
C THR A 56 -1.33 -2.04 -13.03
N PHE A 57 -1.35 -0.81 -12.51
CA PHE A 57 -1.32 -0.61 -11.06
C PHE A 57 -2.53 -1.26 -10.37
N HIS A 58 -3.66 -1.35 -11.07
CA HIS A 58 -4.84 -2.09 -10.61
C HIS A 58 -4.58 -3.60 -10.57
N SER A 59 -3.93 -4.16 -11.59
CA SER A 59 -3.52 -5.57 -11.61
C SER A 59 -2.57 -5.91 -10.45
N PHE A 60 -1.65 -4.99 -10.11
CA PHE A 60 -0.77 -5.16 -8.95
C PHE A 60 -1.54 -5.21 -7.63
N ARG A 61 -2.53 -4.33 -7.45
CA ARG A 61 -3.43 -4.37 -6.29
C ARG A 61 -4.22 -5.68 -6.21
N HIS A 62 -4.64 -6.25 -7.35
CA HIS A 62 -5.23 -7.59 -7.38
C HIS A 62 -4.24 -8.66 -6.94
N SER A 63 -2.98 -8.62 -7.37
CA SER A 63 -1.96 -9.57 -6.91
C SER A 63 -1.79 -9.53 -5.39
N VAL A 64 -1.77 -8.33 -4.79
CA VAL A 64 -1.73 -8.18 -3.31
C VAL A 64 -2.98 -8.77 -2.66
N SER A 65 -4.17 -8.52 -3.22
CA SER A 65 -5.42 -9.13 -2.72
C SER A 65 -5.35 -10.66 -2.76
N THR A 66 -4.91 -11.24 -3.87
CA THR A 66 -4.78 -12.70 -4.03
C THR A 66 -3.76 -13.28 -3.06
N GLN A 67 -2.61 -12.61 -2.89
CA GLN A 67 -1.59 -13.03 -1.93
C GLN A 67 -2.16 -13.07 -0.52
N LEU A 68 -2.89 -12.03 -0.09
CA LEU A 68 -3.48 -11.95 1.24
C LEU A 68 -4.58 -13.01 1.46
N ARG A 69 -5.43 -13.25 0.46
CA ARG A 69 -6.46 -14.29 0.51
C ARG A 69 -5.85 -15.70 0.65
N ASN A 70 -4.65 -15.90 0.10
CA ASN A 70 -3.93 -17.17 0.20
C ASN A 70 -2.95 -17.25 1.39
N ALA A 71 -2.76 -16.16 2.14
CA ALA A 71 -1.76 -16.11 3.22
C ALA A 71 -2.22 -16.85 4.48
N SER A 72 -3.50 -16.72 4.85
CA SER A 72 -4.12 -17.46 5.94
C SER A 72 -5.65 -17.43 5.83
N ALA A 73 -6.30 -18.54 6.20
CA ALA A 73 -7.75 -18.60 6.34
C ALA A 73 -8.29 -17.71 7.47
N ASP A 74 -7.41 -17.28 8.40
CA ASP A 74 -7.77 -16.46 9.56
C ASP A 74 -7.85 -14.96 9.23
N ILE A 75 -7.68 -14.57 7.95
CA ILE A 75 -7.79 -13.19 7.49
C ILE A 75 -9.12 -13.01 6.75
N PRO A 76 -10.13 -12.38 7.37
CA PRO A 76 -11.39 -12.07 6.71
C PRO A 76 -11.22 -11.18 5.48
N GLU A 77 -11.95 -11.49 4.41
CA GLU A 77 -11.92 -10.74 3.15
C GLU A 77 -12.26 -9.26 3.34
N ILE A 78 -13.19 -8.96 4.26
CA ILE A 78 -13.57 -7.58 4.60
C ILE A 78 -12.39 -6.75 5.12
N TRP A 79 -11.40 -7.36 5.78
CA TRP A 79 -10.19 -6.65 6.22
C TRP A 79 -9.24 -6.39 5.06
N ILE A 80 -9.12 -7.35 4.14
CA ILE A 80 -8.33 -7.21 2.89
C ILE A 80 -8.92 -6.08 2.04
N ASP A 81 -10.22 -6.12 1.79
CA ASP A 81 -10.92 -5.09 1.02
C ASP A 81 -10.80 -3.72 1.68
N ARG A 82 -10.93 -3.64 3.00
CA ARG A 82 -10.75 -2.38 3.73
C ARG A 82 -9.31 -1.88 3.67
N LEU A 83 -8.31 -2.76 3.77
CA LEU A 83 -6.88 -2.42 3.64
C LEU A 83 -6.58 -1.85 2.26
N LEU A 84 -7.13 -2.47 1.21
CA LEU A 84 -6.95 -2.00 -0.15
C LEU A 84 -7.75 -0.72 -0.41
N GLY A 85 -8.82 -0.47 0.35
CA GLY A 85 -9.68 0.71 0.19
C GLY A 85 -10.82 0.45 -0.80
N HIS A 86 -11.30 -0.79 -0.89
CA HIS A 86 -12.64 -1.05 -1.39
C HIS A 86 -13.64 -0.60 -0.32
N GLU A 87 -14.66 0.13 -0.74
CA GLU A 87 -15.81 0.42 0.10
C GLU A 87 -16.57 -0.90 0.29
N ALA A 88 -16.72 -1.37 1.52
CA ALA A 88 -17.68 -2.43 1.81
C ALA A 88 -19.07 -1.88 1.44
N THR A 89 -19.72 -2.49 0.46
CA THR A 89 -20.99 -2.06 -0.15
C THR A 89 -22.17 -1.97 0.84
N HIS A 90 -21.97 -2.33 2.10
CA HIS A 90 -22.95 -2.18 3.17
C HIS A 90 -22.31 -1.56 4.41
N LYS A 91 -22.55 -0.27 4.68
CA LYS A 91 -22.24 0.34 5.98
C LYS A 91 -23.44 1.07 6.56
N SER A 92 -24.01 0.47 7.61
CA SER A 92 -24.75 1.20 8.65
C SER A 92 -23.77 2.10 9.40
N GLN A 93 -24.14 3.37 9.58
CA GLN A 93 -23.32 4.42 10.20
C GLN A 93 -23.11 4.24 11.73
N GLY A 94 -23.80 3.28 12.37
CA GLY A 94 -23.85 3.16 13.83
C GLY A 94 -22.66 2.49 14.53
N THR A 95 -21.85 1.69 13.83
CA THR A 95 -20.82 0.84 14.48
C THR A 95 -19.41 1.46 14.50
N SER A 96 -19.29 2.73 14.13
CA SER A 96 -18.05 3.36 13.67
C SER A 96 -17.07 3.82 14.76
N THR A 97 -17.46 3.95 16.03
CA THR A 97 -16.60 4.65 17.02
C THR A 97 -15.83 3.72 17.96
N TYR A 98 -16.45 2.65 18.50
CA TYR A 98 -15.76 1.68 19.36
C TYR A 98 -14.93 0.65 18.57
N LEU A 99 -15.32 0.35 17.33
CA LEU A 99 -14.60 -0.61 16.50
C LEU A 99 -13.33 -0.06 15.85
N ARG A 100 -13.01 1.24 15.95
CA ARG A 100 -11.84 1.81 15.25
C ARG A 100 -10.52 1.20 15.70
N GLY A 101 -10.36 0.96 17.00
CA GLY A 101 -9.17 0.32 17.56
C GLY A 101 -9.02 -1.12 17.10
N ILE A 102 -10.12 -1.88 17.10
CA ILE A 102 -10.18 -3.26 16.60
C ILE A 102 -9.88 -3.30 15.09
N ILE A 103 -10.46 -2.37 14.33
CA ILE A 103 -10.21 -2.23 12.89
C ILE A 103 -8.73 -1.94 12.61
N ALA A 104 -8.09 -1.07 13.38
CA ALA A 104 -6.67 -0.77 13.20
C ALA A 104 -5.78 -1.99 13.49
N ALA A 105 -6.07 -2.75 14.55
CA ALA A 105 -5.36 -3.99 14.88
C ALA A 105 -5.52 -5.04 13.76
N ASN A 106 -6.74 -5.21 13.26
CA ASN A 106 -7.05 -6.13 12.17
C ASN A 106 -6.33 -5.73 10.87
N LEU A 107 -6.36 -4.44 10.52
CA LEU A 107 -5.62 -3.94 9.34
C LEU A 107 -4.12 -4.10 9.50
N ARG A 108 -3.59 -3.98 10.72
CA ARG A 108 -2.19 -4.29 11.02
C ARG A 108 -1.91 -5.77 10.81
N GLN A 109 -2.71 -6.66 11.37
CA GLN A 109 -2.55 -8.10 11.16
C GLN A 109 -2.59 -8.45 9.66
N THR A 110 -3.55 -7.91 8.92
CA THR A 110 -3.66 -8.14 7.47
C THR A 110 -2.45 -7.62 6.71
N VAL A 111 -1.98 -6.39 6.98
CA VAL A 111 -0.84 -5.83 6.23
C VAL A 111 0.47 -6.55 6.54
N GLU A 112 0.66 -7.06 7.76
CA GLU A 112 1.85 -7.83 8.15
C GLU A 112 1.86 -9.26 7.58
N ALA A 113 0.73 -9.75 7.03
CA ALA A 113 0.69 -11.04 6.36
C ALA A 113 1.29 -11.01 4.94
N ILE A 114 1.65 -9.82 4.43
CA ILE A 114 2.32 -9.67 3.14
C ILE A 114 3.76 -10.18 3.29
N SER A 115 4.10 -11.22 2.53
CA SER A 115 5.46 -11.75 2.51
C SER A 115 6.25 -11.14 1.36
N TYR A 116 7.49 -10.75 1.65
CA TYR A 116 8.47 -10.29 0.67
C TYR A 116 9.57 -11.34 0.53
N PRO A 117 10.10 -11.57 -0.69
CA PRO A 117 11.28 -12.40 -0.88
C PRO A 117 12.45 -11.87 -0.04
N ASN A 118 13.20 -12.80 0.57
CA ASN A 118 14.37 -12.45 1.38
C ASN A 118 15.37 -11.62 0.56
N GLY A 119 15.83 -10.50 1.12
CA GLY A 119 16.87 -9.66 0.52
C GLY A 119 16.37 -8.52 -0.37
N ILE A 120 15.07 -8.44 -0.72
CA ILE A 120 14.56 -7.41 -1.64
C ILE A 120 14.60 -5.99 -1.07
N LEU A 121 14.67 -5.85 0.26
CA LEU A 121 14.76 -4.56 0.97
C LEU A 121 16.17 -4.25 1.48
N ARG A 122 17.22 -5.01 1.08
CA ARG A 122 18.59 -4.69 1.49
C ARG A 122 19.11 -3.48 0.69
N LYS A 123 19.26 -2.36 1.41
CA LYS A 123 20.07 -1.16 1.16
C LYS A 123 20.40 -0.83 -0.31
N GLY A 124 19.88 0.30 -0.78
CA GLY A 124 20.47 1.07 -1.87
C GLY A 124 19.53 1.32 -3.04
N TRP A 125 18.59 2.24 -2.88
CA TRP A 125 18.19 3.07 -4.03
C TRP A 125 19.24 4.18 -4.09
N SER A 126 20.39 3.91 -4.72
CA SER A 126 21.38 4.93 -5.06
C SER A 126 20.97 5.64 -6.34
#